data_AF-A0A6V7X695-F1
#
_entry.id   AF-A0A6V7X695-F1
#
_cell.length_a   1.000
_cell.length_b   1.000
_cell.length_c   1.000
_cell.angle_alpha   90.00
_cell.angle_beta   90.00
_cell.angle_gamma   90.00
#
_symmetry.space_group_name_H-M   'P 1'
#
loop_
_entity.id
_entity.type
_entity.pdbx_description
1 polymer ?
#
loop_
_entity_poly.entity_id
_entity_poly.type
_entity_poly.pdbx_seq_one_letter_code
_entity_poly.pdbx_strand_id
1 'polypeptide(L)'
;MASKLPKIASSNIKNQESTPFFAWIRDFFLGVKRLPITPPPGLPTEDGESYYQPHTRFPNTQSSRSVEPASTEEGIVRKIADNYYLSRDARRAVMPPGSILEEDSKEIAGQPEADGSISDDVPGKNVGPKQKLWI
;
A
#
# COMPACT_ATOMS: atom_id res chain seq x y z
N MET A 1 4.50 18.31 10.71
CA MET A 1 3.48 18.96 9.86
C MET A 1 2.14 18.85 10.55
N ALA A 2 1.61 19.92 11.14
CA ALA A 2 0.26 19.89 11.71
C ALA A 2 -0.76 19.68 10.57
N SER A 3 -1.62 18.67 10.68
CA SER A 3 -2.65 18.43 9.68
C SER A 3 -3.59 19.63 9.63
N LYS A 4 -3.70 20.25 8.45
CA LYS A 4 -4.57 21.40 8.12
C LYS A 4 -6.07 21.04 8.13
N LEU A 5 -6.47 20.01 8.87
CA LEU A 5 -7.85 19.58 8.89
C LEU A 5 -8.63 20.44 9.89
N PRO A 6 -9.81 20.96 9.52
CA PRO A 6 -10.67 21.66 10.46
C PRO A 6 -11.02 20.69 11.60
N LYS A 7 -10.88 21.14 12.84
CA LYS A 7 -11.34 20.40 14.03
C LYS A 7 -12.78 20.77 14.34
N ILE A 8 -13.52 19.88 15.04
CA ILE A 8 -14.92 20.20 15.44
C ILE A 8 -14.94 21.41 16.37
N ALA A 9 -13.94 21.53 17.24
CA ALA A 9 -13.86 22.61 18.20
C ALA A 9 -12.42 23.13 18.33
N SER A 10 -12.28 24.39 18.75
CA SER A 10 -10.97 24.98 19.03
C SER A 10 -10.25 24.25 20.17
N SER A 11 -8.92 24.29 20.18
CA SER A 11 -8.10 23.71 21.26
C SER A 11 -8.31 24.39 22.61
N ASN A 12 -8.90 25.58 22.63
CA ASN A 12 -9.16 26.35 23.85
C ASN A 12 -10.38 25.82 24.63
N ILE A 13 -11.21 24.99 24.00
CA ILE A 13 -12.36 24.38 24.66
C ILE A 13 -11.85 23.27 25.58
N LYS A 14 -12.10 23.45 26.88
CA LYS A 14 -11.77 22.46 27.90
C LYS A 14 -12.71 21.26 27.76
N ASN A 15 -12.14 20.07 27.75
CA ASN A 15 -12.89 18.84 27.71
C ASN A 15 -13.56 18.56 29.06
N GLN A 16 -14.60 17.74 29.03
CA GLN A 16 -15.15 17.19 30.24
C GLN A 16 -14.14 16.22 30.84
N GLU A 17 -13.57 16.61 31.98
CA GLU A 17 -12.65 15.78 32.76
C GLU A 17 -13.28 15.48 34.13
N SER A 18 -12.86 14.39 34.76
CA SER A 18 -13.26 14.09 36.13
C SER A 18 -12.71 15.16 37.07
N THR A 19 -13.34 15.37 38.22
CA THR A 19 -12.79 16.28 39.23
C THR A 19 -11.37 15.85 39.62
N PRO A 20 -10.49 16.78 40.05
CA PRO A 20 -9.10 16.46 40.36
C PRO A 20 -8.92 15.29 41.33
N PHE A 21 -9.84 15.16 42.29
CA PHE A 21 -9.85 14.04 43.24
C PHE A 21 -10.11 12.68 42.57
N PHE A 22 -11.14 12.58 41.72
CA PHE A 22 -11.42 11.34 40.99
C PHE A 22 -10.37 11.04 39.91
N ALA A 23 -9.78 12.09 39.31
CA ALA A 23 -8.66 11.94 38.38
C ALA A 23 -7.46 11.31 39.09
N TRP A 24 -7.16 11.78 40.31
CA TRP A 24 -6.10 11.21 41.14
C TRP A 24 -6.37 9.76 41.52
N ILE A 25 -7.59 9.42 41.97
CA ILE A 25 -7.97 8.02 42.27
C ILE A 25 -7.78 7.13 41.05
N ARG A 26 -8.25 7.58 39.88
CA ARG A 26 -8.12 6.87 38.61
C ARG A 26 -6.64 6.66 38.24
N ASP A 27 -5.82 7.70 38.31
CA ASP A 27 -4.38 7.62 38.02
C ASP A 27 -3.65 6.68 38.98
N PHE A 28 -4.04 6.67 40.25
CA PHE A 28 -3.50 5.79 41.27
C PHE A 28 -3.79 4.32 40.95
N PHE A 29 -5.06 3.97 40.70
CA PHE A 29 -5.44 2.58 40.39
C PHE A 29 -4.90 2.08 39.05
N LEU A 30 -4.80 2.95 38.04
CA LEU A 30 -4.26 2.59 36.73
C LEU A 30 -2.72 2.61 36.69
N GLY A 31 -2.07 3.09 37.76
CA GLY A 31 -0.62 3.22 37.82
C GLY A 31 -0.08 4.06 36.66
N VAL A 32 -0.72 5.21 36.40
CA VAL A 32 -0.35 6.13 35.31
C VAL A 32 0.97 6.85 35.62
N LYS A 33 1.20 7.16 36.90
CA LYS A 33 2.47 7.69 37.41
C LYS A 33 3.23 6.55 38.08
N ARG A 34 4.22 5.99 37.40
CA ARG A 34 5.03 4.88 37.93
C ARG A 34 6.40 5.37 38.33
N LEU A 35 7.09 4.58 39.14
CA LEU A 35 8.51 4.79 39.38
C LEU A 35 9.27 4.70 38.04
N PRO A 36 10.33 5.51 37.85
CA PRO A 36 11.07 5.60 36.59
C PRO A 36 11.79 4.30 36.19
N ILE A 37 11.78 3.28 37.05
CA ILE A 37 12.34 1.95 36.82
C ILE A 37 11.47 1.14 35.84
N THR A 38 10.16 1.39 35.79
CA THR A 38 9.23 0.67 34.91
C THR A 38 8.76 1.57 33.79
N PRO A 39 8.72 1.10 32.53
CA PRO A 39 8.23 1.91 31.43
C PRO A 39 6.77 2.32 31.68
N PRO A 40 6.40 3.56 31.34
CA PRO A 40 5.05 4.04 31.54
C PRO A 40 4.06 3.20 30.72
N PRO A 41 2.83 2.93 31.20
CA PRO A 41 1.82 2.15 30.49
C PRO A 41 1.28 2.81 29.21
N GLY A 42 1.73 4.02 28.86
CA GLY A 42 1.29 4.77 27.68
C GLY A 42 2.47 5.45 26.95
N LEU A 43 2.15 6.32 25.99
CA LEU A 43 3.20 7.09 25.33
C LEU A 43 3.91 7.99 26.35
N PRO A 44 5.24 7.97 26.40
CA PRO A 44 5.99 8.85 27.29
C PRO A 44 5.81 10.30 26.82
N THR A 45 5.48 11.18 27.78
CA THR A 45 5.51 12.63 27.56
C THR A 45 6.97 13.12 27.69
N GLU A 46 7.25 14.38 27.37
CA GLU A 46 8.59 14.98 27.50
C GLU A 46 9.19 14.79 28.91
N ASP A 47 8.34 14.73 29.94
CA ASP A 47 8.72 14.52 31.34
C ASP A 47 8.97 13.04 31.71
N GLY A 48 8.86 12.09 30.76
CA GLY A 48 9.02 10.65 30.99
C GLY A 48 7.83 9.95 31.65
N GLU A 49 6.83 10.71 32.10
CA GLU A 49 5.58 10.19 32.65
C GLU A 49 4.55 9.88 31.55
N SER A 50 3.66 8.90 31.80
CA SER A 50 2.46 8.73 30.96
C SER A 50 1.34 9.65 31.42
N TYR A 51 0.58 10.15 30.44
CA TYR A 51 -0.71 10.79 30.68
C TYR A 51 -1.85 9.80 30.41
N TYR A 52 -2.91 9.86 31.20
CA TYR A 52 -4.10 9.06 30.96
C TYR A 52 -4.85 9.56 29.73
N GLN A 53 -4.96 8.72 28.71
CA GLN A 53 -5.75 9.03 27.54
C GLN A 53 -7.19 8.55 27.72
N PRO A 54 -8.17 9.48 27.78
CA PRO A 54 -9.57 9.09 27.90
C PRO A 54 -10.03 8.35 26.63
N HIS A 55 -10.83 7.29 26.82
CA HIS A 55 -11.40 6.51 25.71
C HIS A 55 -12.54 7.25 24.98
N THR A 56 -13.13 8.24 25.63
CA THR A 56 -14.18 9.08 25.04
C THR A 56 -13.59 10.06 24.05
N ARG A 57 -14.30 10.26 22.95
CA ARG A 57 -13.89 11.18 21.91
C ARG A 57 -14.41 12.57 22.22
N PHE A 58 -13.52 13.57 22.18
CA PHE A 58 -13.86 14.95 22.50
C PHE A 58 -13.85 15.84 21.25
N PRO A 59 -14.65 16.91 21.23
CA PRO A 59 -14.73 17.79 20.06
C PRO A 59 -13.38 18.42 19.65
N ASN A 60 -12.47 18.68 20.59
CA ASN A 60 -11.15 19.27 20.30
C ASN A 60 -10.10 18.23 19.83
N THR A 61 -10.37 16.94 19.99
CA THR A 61 -9.50 15.85 19.53
C THR A 61 -9.94 15.27 18.19
N GLN A 62 -11.20 15.49 17.79
CA GLN A 62 -11.75 15.01 16.54
C GLN A 62 -11.66 16.03 15.39
N SER A 63 -11.46 15.52 14.18
CA SER A 63 -11.64 16.30 12.95
C SER A 63 -13.10 16.66 12.74
N SER A 64 -13.36 17.78 12.07
CA SER A 64 -14.70 18.24 11.70
C SER A 64 -15.46 17.16 10.92
N ARG A 65 -16.79 17.17 11.09
CA ARG A 65 -17.68 16.31 10.30
C ARG A 65 -17.85 16.83 8.88
N SER A 66 -17.69 18.13 8.67
CA SER A 66 -17.59 18.73 7.34
C SER A 66 -16.16 18.58 6.84
N VAL A 67 -15.99 17.82 5.76
CA VAL A 67 -14.70 17.61 5.12
C VAL A 67 -14.74 18.36 3.80
N GLU A 68 -13.73 19.18 3.55
CA GLU A 68 -13.52 19.81 2.24
C GLU A 68 -13.34 18.71 1.18
N PRO A 69 -13.80 18.91 -0.06
CA PRO A 69 -13.63 17.92 -1.10
C PRO A 69 -12.14 17.58 -1.27
N ALA A 70 -11.81 16.29 -1.16
CA ALA A 70 -10.44 15.85 -1.32
C ALA A 70 -10.00 16.04 -2.77
N SER A 71 -8.87 16.73 -2.98
CA SER A 71 -8.14 16.69 -4.25
C SER A 71 -7.07 15.62 -4.12
N THR A 72 -7.40 14.42 -4.60
CA THR A 72 -6.43 13.32 -4.63
C THR A 72 -5.49 13.53 -5.81
N GLU A 73 -4.19 13.40 -5.58
CA GLU A 73 -3.21 13.39 -6.66
C GLU A 73 -3.50 12.24 -7.63
N GLU A 74 -3.32 12.51 -8.92
CA GLU A 74 -3.53 11.48 -9.93
C GLU A 74 -2.43 10.41 -9.83
N GLY A 75 -2.83 9.14 -10.01
CA GLY A 75 -1.86 8.06 -10.06
C GLY A 75 -0.93 8.19 -11.26
N ILE A 76 0.33 7.77 -11.10
CA ILE A 76 1.44 7.88 -12.08
C ILE A 76 1.06 7.36 -13.48
N VAL A 77 0.11 6.42 -13.55
CA VAL A 77 -0.31 5.72 -14.77
C VAL A 77 -1.43 6.46 -15.52
N ARG A 78 -1.93 7.60 -15.05
CA ARG A 78 -2.94 8.41 -15.79
C ARG A 78 -2.31 9.33 -16.83
N LYS A 79 -1.42 8.79 -17.67
CA LYS A 79 -0.81 9.52 -18.78
C LYS A 79 -1.60 9.31 -20.06
N ILE A 80 -1.79 10.38 -20.83
CA ILE A 80 -2.53 10.37 -22.11
C ILE A 80 -1.66 9.83 -23.25
N ALA A 81 -0.34 10.05 -23.19
CA ALA A 81 0.64 9.57 -24.17
C ALA A 81 1.68 8.65 -23.51
N ASP A 82 2.35 7.81 -24.31
CA ASP A 82 3.44 6.92 -23.91
C ASP A 82 3.11 6.01 -22.71
N ASN A 83 1.88 5.48 -22.70
CA ASN A 83 1.33 4.71 -21.59
C ASN A 83 0.78 3.35 -22.03
N TYR A 84 1.56 2.64 -22.85
CA TYR A 84 1.20 1.31 -23.32
C TYR A 84 1.11 0.34 -22.14
N TYR A 85 0.05 -0.48 -22.11
CA TYR A 85 -0.13 -1.47 -21.05
C TYR A 85 1.03 -2.48 -20.99
N LEU A 86 1.58 -2.82 -22.17
CA LEU A 86 2.67 -3.77 -22.32
C LEU A 86 3.91 -3.42 -21.50
N SER A 87 4.30 -2.14 -21.43
CA SER A 87 5.51 -1.72 -20.71
C SER A 87 5.34 -1.67 -19.19
N ARG A 88 4.11 -1.82 -18.66
CA ARG A 88 3.79 -1.76 -17.23
C ARG A 88 3.15 -3.02 -16.67
N ASP A 89 2.85 -4.02 -17.49
CA ASP A 89 2.18 -5.24 -17.03
C ASP A 89 3.18 -6.21 -16.37
N ALA A 90 3.51 -5.92 -15.11
CA ALA A 90 4.38 -6.78 -14.31
C ALA A 90 3.82 -8.21 -14.14
N ARG A 91 2.50 -8.41 -14.33
CA ARG A 91 1.87 -9.74 -14.18
C ARG A 91 2.29 -10.71 -15.29
N ARG A 92 2.62 -10.17 -16.46
CA ARG A 92 3.10 -10.94 -17.62
C ARG A 92 4.63 -11.01 -17.71
N ALA A 93 5.33 -10.19 -16.92
CA ALA A 93 6.79 -10.20 -16.84
C ALA A 93 7.34 -11.25 -15.84
N VAL A 94 6.46 -11.88 -15.05
CA VAL A 94 6.87 -12.93 -14.11
C VAL A 94 7.32 -14.15 -14.91
N MET A 95 8.62 -14.45 -14.83
CA MET A 95 9.18 -15.68 -15.38
C MET A 95 8.80 -16.88 -14.52
N PRO A 96 8.72 -18.09 -15.11
CA PRO A 96 8.61 -19.30 -14.32
C PRO A 96 9.82 -19.43 -13.37
N PRO A 97 9.66 -20.13 -12.23
CA PRO A 97 10.76 -20.36 -11.31
C PRO A 97 11.89 -21.12 -12.02
N GLY A 98 13.14 -20.68 -11.81
CA GLY A 98 14.31 -21.34 -12.38
C GLY A 98 14.51 -22.75 -11.78
N SER A 99 14.94 -23.70 -12.61
CA SER A 99 15.33 -25.03 -12.15
C SER A 99 16.61 -24.96 -11.31
N ILE A 100 16.60 -25.55 -10.11
CA ILE A 100 17.76 -25.58 -9.20
C ILE A 100 18.72 -26.73 -9.55
N LEU A 101 18.21 -27.74 -10.27
CA LEU A 101 18.98 -28.88 -10.75
C LEU A 101 19.34 -28.64 -12.22
N GLU A 102 20.63 -28.53 -12.50
CA GLU A 102 21.17 -28.71 -13.85
C GLU A 102 21.18 -30.22 -14.15
N GLU A 103 20.03 -30.77 -14.52
CA GLU A 103 20.05 -31.99 -15.33
C GLU A 103 20.21 -31.54 -16.77
N ASP A 104 21.31 -31.96 -17.42
CA ASP A 104 21.53 -31.81 -18.85
C ASP A 104 20.25 -32.22 -19.60
N SER A 105 19.47 -31.24 -20.03
CA SER A 105 18.22 -31.49 -20.72
C SER A 105 18.57 -32.08 -22.08
N LYS A 106 18.53 -33.40 -22.21
CA LYS A 106 18.27 -34.02 -23.50
C LYS A 106 16.92 -33.47 -23.96
N GLU A 107 16.97 -32.68 -25.01
CA GLU A 107 15.83 -32.07 -25.68
C GLU A 107 14.70 -33.08 -25.84
N ILE A 108 13.63 -32.92 -25.06
CA ILE A 108 12.32 -33.45 -25.43
C ILE A 108 11.54 -32.26 -25.92
N ALA A 109 11.46 -32.18 -27.24
CA ALA A 109 10.78 -31.15 -28.00
C ALA A 109 9.36 -30.90 -27.50
N GLY A 110 9.15 -29.72 -26.92
CA GLY A 110 7.85 -29.08 -26.75
C GLY A 110 8.01 -27.63 -27.21
N GLN A 111 7.87 -27.41 -28.51
CA GLN A 111 8.14 -26.11 -29.14
C GLN A 111 7.11 -25.05 -28.70
N PRO A 112 7.54 -23.86 -28.26
CA PRO A 112 6.72 -22.67 -28.27
C PRO A 112 6.58 -22.10 -29.69
N GLU A 113 5.49 -21.36 -29.86
CA GLU A 113 4.95 -20.79 -31.09
C GLU A 113 5.95 -19.96 -31.90
N ALA A 114 5.86 -20.10 -33.23
CA ALA A 114 6.75 -19.51 -34.20
C ALA A 114 6.58 -17.98 -34.32
N ASP A 115 7.63 -17.24 -33.97
CA ASP A 115 7.83 -15.89 -34.45
C ASP A 115 8.04 -15.90 -35.97
N GLY A 116 7.13 -15.22 -36.69
CA GLY A 116 7.07 -15.13 -38.14
C GLY A 116 8.23 -14.36 -38.76
N SER A 117 9.42 -14.95 -38.78
CA SER A 117 10.49 -14.55 -39.70
C SER A 117 10.72 -15.64 -40.74
N ILE A 118 10.47 -15.29 -41.99
CA ILE A 118 10.66 -16.14 -43.15
C ILE A 118 12.15 -16.15 -43.45
N SER A 119 12.85 -17.18 -42.99
CA SER A 119 14.01 -17.69 -43.71
C SER A 119 13.50 -18.71 -44.74
N ASP A 120 13.57 -18.29 -45.99
CA ASP A 120 13.56 -19.18 -47.13
C ASP A 120 14.86 -20.02 -47.08
N ASP A 121 14.78 -21.28 -47.50
CA ASP A 121 15.87 -22.27 -47.60
C ASP A 121 16.02 -23.27 -46.43
N VAL A 122 14.97 -24.07 -46.18
CA VAL A 122 15.13 -25.47 -45.69
C VAL A 122 14.07 -26.37 -46.35
N PRO A 123 14.43 -27.52 -46.93
CA PRO A 123 13.49 -28.42 -47.59
C PRO A 123 12.60 -29.10 -46.54
N GLY A 124 11.29 -28.86 -46.61
CA GLY A 124 10.31 -29.53 -45.74
C GLY A 124 9.25 -28.65 -45.09
N LYS A 125 9.04 -27.40 -45.53
CA LYS A 125 7.90 -26.59 -45.04
C LYS A 125 6.61 -26.97 -45.77
N ASN A 126 5.60 -27.38 -45.00
CA ASN A 126 4.22 -27.52 -45.45
C ASN A 126 3.69 -26.14 -45.90
N VAL A 127 3.71 -25.92 -47.21
CA VAL A 127 3.01 -24.80 -47.84
C VAL A 127 1.53 -25.16 -47.93
N GLY A 128 0.68 -24.34 -47.31
CA GLY A 128 -0.77 -24.41 -47.53
C GLY A 128 -1.12 -24.28 -49.02
N PRO A 129 -2.32 -24.73 -49.44
CA PRO A 129 -2.64 -24.86 -50.85
C PRO A 129 -2.61 -23.50 -51.54
N LYS A 130 -1.78 -23.38 -52.59
CA LYS A 130 -1.67 -22.15 -53.38
C LYS A 130 -3.01 -21.86 -54.05
N GLN A 131 -3.60 -20.71 -53.76
CA GLN A 131 -4.77 -20.22 -54.47
C GLN A 131 -4.37 -19.85 -55.91
N LYS A 132 -5.05 -20.44 -56.89
CA LYS A 132 -4.85 -20.18 -58.31
C LYS A 132 -5.71 -18.98 -58.68
N LEU A 133 -5.11 -17.80 -58.88
CA LEU A 133 -5.80 -16.70 -59.56
C LEU A 133 -5.93 -17.07 -61.04
N TRP A 134 -7.17 -17.15 -61.51
CA TRP A 134 -7.48 -17.19 -62.94
C TRP A 134 -7.56 -15.75 -63.45
N ILE A 135 -6.78 -15.46 -64.48
CA ILE A 135 -7.05 -14.36 -65.43
C ILE A 135 -8.08 -14.88 -66.43
#